data_AF-A0A1W1DFU0-F1
#
_entry.id   AF-A0A1W1DFU0-F1
#
_cell.length_a   1.000
_cell.length_b   1.000
_cell.length_c   1.000
_cell.angle_alpha   90.00
_cell.angle_beta   90.00
_cell.angle_gamma   90.00
#
_symmetry.space_group_name_H-M   'P 1'
#
loop_
_entity.id
_entity.type
_entity.pdbx_description
1 polymer ?
#
loop_
_entity_poly.entity_id
_entity_poly.type
_entity_poly.pdbx_seq_one_letter_code
_entity_poly.pdbx_strand_id
1 'polypeptide(L)'
;MALSSLLWRKLLLLVTTFTLAHTLTLGLAMYGMVEISPRIVEPLIAFSIAYVAIENLLIKQSIKRKSIIVFLFGLIHGLGFATMLKEFEMAPETFLTTLIGFNVGVELAQIVIVSGVVVVLLTLRALQLNYRQLAIVPISILIAMIGLWWGVERLMV
;
A
#
# COMPACT_ATOMS: atom_id res chain seq x y z
N MET A 1 0.06 24.78 -11.40
CA MET A 1 0.83 24.79 -10.14
C MET A 1 -0.04 24.55 -8.89
N ALA A 2 -1.23 25.16 -8.76
CA ALA A 2 -2.12 24.90 -7.61
C ALA A 2 -2.82 23.52 -7.61
N LEU A 3 -3.13 22.97 -8.80
CA LEU A 3 -3.78 21.66 -8.90
C LEU A 3 -2.84 20.51 -8.51
N SER A 4 -1.54 20.65 -8.81
CA SER A 4 -0.52 19.67 -8.42
C SER A 4 -0.25 19.73 -6.93
N SER A 5 -0.19 20.91 -6.29
CA SER A 5 0.04 21.01 -4.85
C SER A 5 -1.10 20.41 -4.01
N LEU A 6 -2.36 20.57 -4.44
CA LEU A 6 -3.51 19.92 -3.79
C LEU A 6 -3.51 18.39 -3.96
N LEU A 7 -3.04 17.89 -5.11
CA LEU A 7 -2.87 16.46 -5.33
C LEU A 7 -1.77 15.88 -4.43
N TRP A 8 -0.62 16.55 -4.36
CA TRP A 8 0.51 16.14 -3.52
C TRP A 8 0.14 16.09 -2.04
N ARG A 9 -0.58 17.10 -1.52
CA ARG A 9 -1.07 17.07 -0.13
C ARG A 9 -1.97 15.86 0.15
N LYS A 10 -2.86 15.51 -0.78
CA LYS A 10 -3.74 14.33 -0.64
C LYS A 10 -2.95 13.03 -0.71
N LEU A 11 -1.98 12.92 -1.62
CA LEU A 11 -1.14 11.74 -1.74
C LEU A 11 -0.30 11.53 -0.48
N LEU A 12 0.38 12.58 0.01
CA LEU A 12 1.14 12.52 1.25
C LEU A 12 0.26 12.12 2.44
N LEU A 13 -0.94 12.70 2.56
CA LEU A 13 -1.88 12.30 3.62
C LEU A 13 -2.18 10.80 3.57
N LEU A 14 -2.46 10.24 2.39
CA LEU A 14 -2.78 8.81 2.25
C LEU A 14 -1.56 7.93 2.54
N VAL A 15 -0.39 8.28 2.01
CA VAL A 15 0.87 7.56 2.25
C VAL A 15 1.21 7.55 3.74
N THR A 16 1.23 8.72 4.39
CA THR A 16 1.50 8.81 5.82
C THR A 16 0.46 8.08 6.65
N THR A 17 -0.83 8.14 6.28
CA THR A 17 -1.89 7.38 6.98
C THR A 17 -1.64 5.88 6.91
N PHE A 18 -1.25 5.35 5.75
CA PHE A 18 -0.88 3.95 5.58
C PHE A 18 0.33 3.60 6.45
N THR A 19 1.41 4.38 6.36
CA THR A 19 2.67 4.13 7.06
C THR A 19 2.50 4.15 8.57
N LEU A 20 1.68 5.05 9.12
CA LEU A 20 1.38 5.09 10.55
C LEU A 20 0.65 3.83 11.03
N ALA A 21 -0.40 3.41 10.30
CA ALA A 21 -1.14 2.19 10.63
C ALA A 21 -0.29 0.92 10.48
N HIS A 22 0.52 0.88 9.43
CA HIS A 22 1.49 -0.17 9.17
C HIS A 22 2.53 -0.29 10.28
N THR A 23 3.15 0.83 10.66
CA THR A 23 4.16 0.88 11.73
C THR A 23 3.58 0.42 13.06
N LEU A 24 2.35 0.82 13.38
CA LEU A 24 1.66 0.43 14.60
C LEU A 24 1.52 -1.10 14.69
N THR A 25 0.96 -1.72 13.66
CA THR A 25 0.70 -3.16 13.65
C THR A 25 1.95 -4.00 13.50
N LEU A 26 2.92 -3.55 12.69
CA LEU A 26 4.23 -4.18 12.60
C LEU A 26 4.93 -4.17 13.96
N GLY A 27 4.98 -3.02 14.64
CA GLY A 27 5.59 -2.91 15.96
C GLY A 27 4.92 -3.82 16.99
N LEU A 28 3.58 -3.79 17.07
CA LEU A 28 2.81 -4.66 17.96
C LEU A 28 3.08 -6.15 17.68
N ALA A 29 3.13 -6.53 16.40
CA ALA A 29 3.34 -7.91 16.02
C ALA A 29 4.77 -8.39 16.33
N MET A 30 5.77 -7.58 16.05
CA MET A 30 7.17 -7.88 16.36
C MET A 30 7.43 -7.98 17.87
N TYR A 31 6.78 -7.15 18.71
CA TYR A 31 6.80 -7.30 20.17
C TYR A 31 6.04 -8.54 20.69
N GLY A 32 5.38 -9.29 19.80
CA GLY A 32 4.59 -10.47 20.18
C GLY A 32 3.23 -10.15 20.80
N MET A 33 2.80 -8.88 20.78
CA MET A 33 1.49 -8.49 21.32
C MET A 33 0.33 -8.87 20.39
N VAL A 34 0.57 -8.94 19.09
CA VAL A 34 -0.41 -9.34 18.08
C VAL A 34 0.18 -10.42 17.20
N GLU A 35 -0.48 -11.57 17.12
CA GLU A 35 -0.07 -12.66 16.24
C GLU A 35 -1.29 -13.18 15.50
N ILE A 36 -1.29 -12.99 14.18
CA ILE A 36 -2.34 -13.47 13.29
C ILE A 36 -1.68 -14.37 12.25
N SER A 37 -2.30 -15.51 11.97
CA SER A 37 -1.78 -16.47 11.01
C SER A 37 -1.54 -15.83 9.63
N PRO A 38 -0.38 -16.07 8.98
CA PRO A 38 -0.13 -15.65 7.60
C PRO A 38 -1.21 -16.12 6.61
N ARG A 39 -1.84 -17.28 6.87
CA ARG A 39 -2.98 -17.81 6.08
C ARG A 39 -4.19 -16.88 6.05
N ILE A 40 -4.31 -15.96 7.00
CA ILE A 40 -5.37 -14.93 7.03
C ILE A 40 -4.82 -13.62 6.48
N VAL A 41 -3.63 -13.22 6.92
CA VAL A 41 -3.06 -11.90 6.61
C VAL A 41 -2.70 -11.78 5.12
N GLU A 42 -2.04 -12.79 4.54
CA GLU A 42 -1.55 -12.72 3.16
C GLU A 42 -2.68 -12.62 2.12
N PRO A 43 -3.77 -13.41 2.19
CA PRO A 43 -4.92 -13.21 1.32
C PRO A 43 -5.56 -11.83 1.48
N LEU A 44 -5.67 -11.32 2.71
CA LEU A 44 -6.25 -9.99 2.96
C LEU A 44 -5.41 -8.87 2.35
N ILE A 45 -4.07 -8.98 2.39
CA ILE A 45 -3.17 -8.08 1.68
C ILE A 45 -3.47 -8.13 0.18
N ALA A 46 -3.48 -9.31 -0.43
CA ALA A 46 -3.74 -9.45 -1.87
C ALA A 46 -5.12 -8.91 -2.29
N PHE A 47 -6.17 -9.23 -1.53
CA PHE A 47 -7.53 -8.72 -1.78
C PHE A 47 -7.65 -7.21 -1.57
N SER A 48 -6.90 -6.63 -0.65
CA SER A 48 -6.88 -5.17 -0.48
C SER A 48 -6.29 -4.46 -1.70
N ILE A 49 -5.24 -5.03 -2.32
CA ILE A 49 -4.64 -4.51 -3.56
C ILE A 49 -5.66 -4.60 -4.70
N ALA A 50 -6.33 -5.75 -4.84
CA ALA A 50 -7.40 -5.91 -5.82
C ALA A 50 -8.54 -4.91 -5.61
N TYR A 51 -8.96 -4.69 -4.35
CA TYR A 51 -9.99 -3.72 -4.00
C TYR A 51 -9.63 -2.31 -4.44
N VAL A 52 -8.40 -1.83 -4.16
CA VAL A 52 -7.97 -0.48 -4.58
C VAL A 52 -7.95 -0.36 -6.10
N ALA A 53 -7.50 -1.40 -6.80
CA ALA A 53 -7.47 -1.42 -8.26
C ALA A 53 -8.89 -1.36 -8.87
N ILE A 54 -9.84 -2.11 -8.31
CA ILE A 54 -11.25 -2.07 -8.72
C ILE A 54 -11.88 -0.71 -8.38
N GLU A 55 -11.60 -0.16 -7.19
CA GLU A 55 -12.08 1.16 -6.78
C GLU A 55 -11.68 2.24 -7.78
N ASN A 56 -10.44 2.17 -8.28
CA ASN A 56 -9.89 3.10 -9.26
C ASN A 56 -10.66 3.11 -10.60
N LEU A 57 -11.38 2.02 -10.92
CA LEU A 57 -12.20 1.91 -12.13
C LEU A 57 -13.61 2.49 -11.95
N LEU A 58 -14.18 2.33 -10.75
CA LEU A 58 -15.62 2.46 -10.52
C LEU A 58 -16.03 3.73 -9.77
N ILE A 59 -15.36 4.08 -8.66
CA ILE A 59 -15.91 4.99 -7.66
C ILE A 59 -14.96 6.17 -7.39
N LYS A 60 -15.45 7.40 -7.57
CA LYS A 60 -14.79 8.59 -6.99
C LYS A 60 -15.15 8.68 -5.51
N GLN A 61 -14.23 8.31 -4.62
CA GLN A 61 -14.44 8.48 -3.17
C GLN A 61 -13.89 9.80 -2.64
N SER A 62 -14.49 10.27 -1.54
CA SER A 62 -13.96 11.39 -0.78
C SER A 62 -12.64 11.04 -0.10
N ILE A 63 -11.79 12.04 0.13
CA ILE A 63 -10.48 11.83 0.78
C ILE A 63 -10.63 11.17 2.16
N LYS A 64 -11.67 11.52 2.92
CA LYS A 64 -11.96 10.94 4.25
C LYS A 64 -12.17 9.43 4.16
N ARG A 65 -12.99 8.96 3.20
CA ARG A 65 -13.25 7.53 3.04
C ARG A 65 -11.99 6.78 2.58
N LYS A 66 -11.21 7.37 1.67
CA LYS A 66 -9.92 6.81 1.25
C LYS A 66 -8.93 6.70 2.41
N SER A 67 -8.81 7.71 3.26
CA SER A 67 -7.94 7.66 4.44
C SER A 67 -8.34 6.54 5.40
N ILE A 68 -9.64 6.31 5.64
CA ILE A 68 -10.10 5.20 6.49
C ILE A 68 -9.73 3.85 5.88
N ILE A 69 -10.01 3.65 4.59
CA ILE A 69 -9.68 2.40 3.88
C ILE A 69 -8.17 2.14 3.91
N VAL A 70 -7.36 3.15 3.58
CA VAL A 70 -5.90 3.04 3.54
C VAL A 70 -5.32 2.82 4.94
N PHE A 71 -5.91 3.41 5.99
CA PHE A 71 -5.54 3.10 7.37
C PHE A 71 -5.79 1.62 7.70
N LEU A 72 -6.99 1.09 7.41
CA LEU A 72 -7.31 -0.32 7.64
C LEU A 72 -6.38 -1.27 6.87
N PHE A 73 -6.06 -0.93 5.61
CA PHE A 73 -5.09 -1.71 4.84
C PHE A 73 -3.69 -1.63 5.44
N GLY A 74 -3.25 -0.46 5.90
CA GLY A 74 -1.98 -0.32 6.60
C GLY A 74 -1.89 -1.24 7.82
N LEU A 75 -2.96 -1.33 8.63
CA LEU A 75 -3.02 -2.26 9.77
C LEU A 75 -2.81 -3.72 9.34
N ILE A 76 -3.44 -4.14 8.25
CA ILE A 76 -3.33 -5.53 7.75
C ILE A 76 -1.92 -5.79 7.21
N HIS A 77 -1.35 -4.83 6.46
CA HIS A 77 -0.04 -5.01 5.82
C HIS A 77 1.10 -5.07 6.85
N GLY A 78 1.01 -4.32 7.96
CA GLY A 78 2.03 -4.37 9.01
C GLY A 78 2.17 -5.75 9.64
N LEU A 79 1.08 -6.52 9.70
CA LEU A 79 1.11 -7.91 10.18
C LEU A 79 1.83 -8.85 9.21
N GLY A 80 1.78 -8.60 7.90
CA GLY A 80 2.36 -9.48 6.89
C GLY A 80 3.89 -9.49 6.91
N PHE A 81 4.51 -8.34 7.19
CA PHE A 81 5.96 -8.22 7.30
C PHE A 81 6.52 -8.65 8.65
N ALA A 82 5.69 -8.68 9.70
CA ALA A 82 6.14 -9.02 11.04
C ALA A 82 6.72 -10.44 11.12
N THR A 83 6.13 -11.39 10.39
CA THR A 83 6.60 -12.78 10.31
C THR A 83 8.02 -12.86 9.77
N MET A 84 8.27 -12.20 8.62
CA MET A 84 9.59 -12.13 7.99
C MET A 84 10.63 -11.44 8.89
N LEU A 85 10.24 -10.37 9.59
CA LEU A 85 11.13 -9.64 10.49
C LEU A 85 11.48 -10.45 11.75
N LYS A 86 10.56 -11.26 12.27
CA LYS A 86 10.84 -12.18 13.38
C LYS A 86 11.85 -13.28 13.02
N GLU A 87 11.86 -13.73 11.76
CA GLU A 87 12.81 -14.74 11.28
C GLU A 87 14.27 -14.26 11.29
N PHE A 88 14.51 -12.95 11.30
CA PHE A 88 15.87 -12.38 11.39
C PHE A 88 16.46 -12.40 12.82
N GLU A 89 15.83 -13.08 13.78
CA GLU A 89 16.26 -13.21 15.19
C GLU A 89 16.80 -11.89 15.78
N MET A 90 16.05 -10.80 15.57
CA MET A 90 16.53 -9.48 15.95
C MET A 90 16.75 -9.35 17.45
N ALA A 91 17.96 -8.93 17.80
CA ALA A 91 18.27 -8.56 19.18
C ALA A 91 17.44 -7.34 19.60
N PRO A 92 16.85 -7.31 20.82
CA PRO A 92 15.97 -6.24 21.28
C PRO A 92 16.55 -4.83 21.13
N GLU A 93 17.87 -4.68 21.27
CA GLU A 93 18.60 -3.42 21.13
C GLU A 93 18.59 -2.83 19.72
N THR A 94 18.43 -3.67 18.68
CA THR A 94 18.40 -3.21 17.28
C THR A 94 16.99 -2.99 16.75
N PHE A 95 15.97 -3.45 17.49
CA PHE A 95 14.56 -3.40 17.10
C PHE A 95 14.13 -2.04 16.55
N LEU A 96 14.37 -0.97 17.31
CA LEU A 96 13.89 0.37 16.94
C LEU A 96 14.59 0.87 15.67
N THR A 97 15.89 0.62 15.55
CA THR A 97 16.68 0.99 14.37
C THR A 97 16.20 0.23 13.14
N THR A 98 15.92 -1.08 13.26
CA THR A 98 15.39 -1.87 12.16
C THR A 98 13.99 -1.43 11.77
N LEU A 99 13.12 -1.16 12.75
CA LEU A 99 11.75 -0.68 12.48
C LEU A 99 11.77 0.68 11.78
N ILE A 100 12.61 1.61 12.21
CA ILE A 100 12.77 2.92 11.56
C ILE A 100 13.34 2.73 10.15
N GLY A 101 14.43 1.97 10.01
CA GLY A 101 15.08 1.73 8.72
C GLY A 101 14.14 1.07 7.70
N PHE A 102 13.35 0.09 8.14
CA PHE A 102 12.34 -0.56 7.32
C PHE A 102 11.27 0.45 6.85
N ASN A 103 10.69 1.23 7.76
CA ASN A 103 9.64 2.18 7.40
C ASN A 103 10.16 3.32 6.51
N VAL A 104 11.38 3.80 6.75
CA VAL A 104 12.04 4.78 5.86
C VAL A 104 12.22 4.18 4.46
N GLY A 105 12.65 2.92 4.36
CA GLY A 105 12.74 2.20 3.09
C GLY A 105 11.39 2.12 2.36
N VAL A 106 10.32 1.77 3.08
CA VAL A 106 8.95 1.71 2.53
C VAL A 106 8.48 3.08 2.03
N GLU A 107 8.66 4.13 2.82
CA GLU A 107 8.23 5.48 2.46
C GLU A 107 9.00 6.01 1.24
N LEU A 108 10.31 5.76 1.17
CA LEU A 108 11.13 6.10 -0.01
C LEU A 108 10.67 5.34 -1.26
N ALA A 109 10.42 4.03 -1.15
CA ALA A 109 9.92 3.23 -2.26
C ALA A 109 8.56 3.75 -2.76
N GLN A 110 7.65 4.08 -1.85
CA GLN A 110 6.35 4.67 -2.18
C GLN A 110 6.50 6.01 -2.90
N ILE A 111 7.35 6.91 -2.40
CA ILE A 111 7.60 8.22 -3.03
C ILE A 111 8.14 8.04 -4.45
N VAL A 112 9.10 7.14 -4.66
CA VAL A 112 9.70 6.87 -5.98
C VAL A 112 8.63 6.33 -6.95
N ILE A 113 7.88 5.32 -6.54
CA ILE A 113 6.83 4.70 -7.38
C ILE A 113 5.74 5.72 -7.71
N VAL A 114 5.21 6.43 -6.71
CA VAL A 114 4.14 7.43 -6.92
C VAL A 114 4.62 8.55 -7.84
N SER A 115 5.85 9.04 -7.65
CA SER A 115 6.42 10.08 -8.51
C SER A 115 6.56 9.61 -9.95
N GLY A 116 7.06 8.38 -10.17
CA GLY A 116 7.15 7.78 -11.49
C GLY A 116 5.79 7.67 -12.19
N VAL A 117 4.76 7.18 -11.48
CA VAL A 117 3.39 7.09 -12.00
C VAL A 117 2.84 8.48 -12.33
N VAL A 118 3.03 9.47 -11.46
CA VAL A 118 2.59 10.86 -11.70
C VAL A 118 3.26 11.43 -12.94
N VAL A 119 4.57 11.23 -13.12
CA VAL A 119 5.30 11.68 -14.31
C VAL A 119 4.71 11.06 -15.58
N VAL A 120 4.50 9.74 -15.61
CA VAL A 120 3.89 9.05 -16.77
C VAL A 120 2.51 9.63 -17.08
N LEU A 121 1.65 9.79 -16.08
CA LEU A 121 0.29 10.31 -16.29
C LEU A 121 0.29 11.78 -16.77
N LEU A 122 1.21 12.61 -16.26
CA LEU A 122 1.38 13.99 -16.71
C LEU A 122 1.91 14.06 -18.14
N THR A 123 2.85 13.19 -18.52
CA THR A 123 3.36 13.09 -19.90
C THR A 123 2.27 12.67 -20.87
N LEU A 124 1.51 11.61 -20.56
CA LEU A 124 0.38 11.18 -21.39
C LEU A 124 -0.66 12.29 -21.55
N ARG A 125 -0.94 13.03 -20.46
CA ARG A 125 -1.82 14.19 -20.49
C ARG A 125 -1.26 15.33 -21.36
N ALA A 126 0.03 15.61 -21.28
CA ALA A 126 0.70 16.65 -22.07
C ALA A 126 0.68 16.31 -23.58
N LEU A 127 0.80 15.03 -23.92
CA LEU A 127 0.65 14.51 -25.28
C LEU A 127 -0.81 14.44 -25.76
N GLN A 128 -1.77 14.93 -24.97
CA GLN A 128 -3.21 14.87 -25.25
C GLN A 128 -3.74 13.44 -25.45
N LEU A 129 -3.02 12.44 -24.96
CA LEU A 129 -3.43 11.05 -25.02
C LEU A 129 -4.45 10.74 -23.94
N ASN A 130 -5.35 9.80 -24.21
CA ASN A 130 -6.34 9.34 -23.24
C ASN A 130 -5.68 8.43 -22.18
N TYR A 131 -4.97 9.05 -21.23
CA TYR A 131 -4.25 8.36 -20.14
C TYR A 131 -5.16 7.43 -19.32
N ARG A 132 -6.48 7.68 -19.29
CA ARG A 132 -7.43 6.79 -18.63
C ARG A 132 -7.53 5.46 -19.37
N GLN A 133 -7.73 5.48 -20.68
CA GLN A 133 -7.86 4.26 -21.49
C GLN A 133 -6.52 3.58 -21.76
N LEU A 134 -5.44 4.35 -21.86
CA LEU A 134 -4.10 3.81 -22.17
C LEU A 134 -3.36 3.26 -20.95
N ALA A 135 -3.55 3.86 -19.77
CA ALA A 135 -2.80 3.48 -18.57
C ALA A 135 -3.73 3.06 -17.44
N ILE A 136 -4.61 3.95 -16.96
CA ILE A 136 -5.36 3.71 -15.71
C ILE A 136 -6.22 2.44 -15.79
N VAL A 137 -7.04 2.31 -16.82
CA VAL A 137 -7.96 1.18 -16.97
C VAL A 137 -7.23 -0.15 -17.14
N PRO A 138 -6.34 -0.35 -18.14
CA PRO A 138 -5.69 -1.64 -18.35
C PRO A 138 -4.82 -2.05 -17.17
N ILE A 139 -4.07 -1.10 -16.57
CA ILE A 139 -3.20 -1.40 -15.43
C ILE A 139 -4.04 -1.75 -14.19
N SER A 140 -5.16 -1.06 -13.95
CA SER A 140 -6.03 -1.39 -12.81
C SER A 140 -6.71 -2.76 -12.99
N ILE A 141 -7.14 -3.11 -14.21
CA ILE A 141 -7.67 -4.44 -14.50
C ILE A 141 -6.60 -5.51 -14.25
N LEU A 142 -5.37 -5.29 -14.72
CA LEU A 142 -4.26 -6.20 -14.50
C LEU A 142 -3.95 -6.39 -13.00
N ILE A 143 -3.82 -5.30 -12.24
CA ILE A 143 -3.57 -5.36 -10.79
C ILE A 143 -4.72 -6.05 -10.07
N ALA A 144 -5.98 -5.78 -10.46
CA ALA A 144 -7.14 -6.44 -9.87
C ALA A 144 -7.12 -7.96 -10.13
N MET A 145 -6.85 -8.39 -11.36
CA MET A 145 -6.76 -9.81 -11.70
C MET A 145 -5.64 -10.51 -10.94
N ILE A 146 -4.45 -9.91 -10.90
CA ILE A 146 -3.30 -10.46 -10.16
C ILE A 146 -3.62 -10.54 -8.66
N GLY A 147 -4.15 -9.47 -8.08
CA GLY A 147 -4.48 -9.43 -6.64
C GLY A 147 -5.57 -10.44 -6.26
N LEU A 148 -6.59 -10.62 -7.11
CA LEU A 148 -7.62 -11.64 -6.89
C LEU A 148 -7.04 -13.06 -7.03
N TRP A 149 -6.23 -13.30 -8.05
CA TRP A 149 -5.60 -14.59 -8.26
C TRP A 149 -4.69 -14.97 -7.09
N TRP A 150 -3.76 -14.08 -6.70
CA TRP A 150 -2.90 -14.30 -5.55
C TRP A 150 -3.68 -14.44 -4.25
N GLY A 151 -4.75 -13.66 -4.04
CA GLY A 151 -5.56 -13.80 -2.83
C GLY A 151 -6.22 -15.18 -2.74
N VAL A 152 -6.72 -15.70 -3.86
CA VAL A 152 -7.32 -17.04 -3.93
C VAL A 152 -6.26 -18.14 -3.78
N GLU A 153 -5.08 -17.98 -4.40
CA GLU A 153 -3.96 -18.90 -4.24
C GLU A 153 -3.53 -19.02 -2.78
N ARG A 154 -3.39 -17.89 -2.07
CA ARG A 154 -3.00 -17.85 -0.65
C ARG A 154 -4.04 -18.45 0.31
N LEU A 155 -5.30 -18.58 -0.11
CA LEU A 155 -6.31 -19.30 0.69
C LEU A 155 -6.15 -20.82 0.61
N MET A 156 -5.47 -21.34 -0.40
CA MET A 156 -5.33 -22.79 -0.64
C MET A 156 -4.03 -23.39 -0.09
N VAL A 157 -3.09 -22.56 0.37
CA VAL A 157 -1.77 -22.96 0.89
C VAL A 157 -1.72 -22.81 2.41
#